data_AF-A0A2Z5FS59-F1
#
_entry.id   AF-A0A2Z5FS59-F1
#
_cell.length_a   1.000
_cell.length_b   1.000
_cell.length_c   1.000
_cell.angle_alpha   90.00
_cell.angle_beta   90.00
_cell.angle_gamma   90.00
#
_symmetry.space_group_name_H-M   'P 1'
#
loop_
_entity.id
_entity.type
_entity.pdbx_description
1 polymer ?
#
loop_
_entity_poly.entity_id
_entity_poly.type
_entity_poly.pdbx_seq_one_letter_code
_entity_poly.pdbx_strand_id
1 'polypeptide(L)'
;MRELWFTAKRTFHAFRIPAAIVEVPVKFRPEEELAPEVAACHTRPMRVRVLLFGPLAEIYGVREESLELPGSPRAEDVYQHYRQRDSRLGQLEKSLHLAVNQVVVGPNHPLAPEDEVALLPPVCGGSDAIAISPPDIIDLLDGPLEAHPWRKHLVNKAGSYGAISTFEGLVRKEDDADPVVALAFDAYRPMALGALRAVAEEARRRWPIQGIVMLHRLGTVPAGEVCVVTAVATGHRGEAFAACKFLIDTLKATVPIWKKEITASRSHWVEGVLLPGAATAEDLVS
;
A
#
# COMPACT_ATOMS: atom_id res chain seq x y z
N MET A 1 22.55 33.71 55.99
CA MET A 1 23.14 33.46 57.32
C MET A 1 23.78 32.08 57.27
N ARG A 2 25.12 31.99 57.20
CA ARG A 2 25.92 30.75 57.08
C ARG A 2 25.68 29.94 55.78
N GLU A 3 26.60 29.20 55.15
CA GLU A 3 28.07 28.93 55.20
C GLU A 3 28.30 27.40 55.04
N LEU A 4 29.52 27.02 54.63
CA LEU A 4 30.05 25.65 54.43
C LEU A 4 29.50 24.90 53.19
N TRP A 5 30.27 24.53 52.16
CA TRP A 5 31.62 23.93 52.02
C TRP A 5 31.72 22.43 52.38
N PHE A 6 32.22 21.64 51.42
CA PHE A 6 33.14 20.54 51.70
C PHE A 6 34.18 20.40 50.58
N THR A 7 35.36 19.88 50.89
CA THR A 7 36.52 19.84 49.97
C THR A 7 37.24 18.49 50.05
N ALA A 8 37.68 17.96 48.91
CA ALA A 8 38.52 16.77 48.84
C ALA A 8 39.82 17.07 48.06
N LYS A 9 40.90 17.36 48.78
CA LYS A 9 42.26 17.38 48.21
C LYS A 9 42.84 15.96 48.20
N ARG A 10 43.60 15.62 47.15
CA ARG A 10 44.68 14.61 47.22
C ARG A 10 45.89 15.11 46.43
N THR A 11 47.09 14.79 46.91
CA THR A 11 48.33 15.46 46.50
C THR A 11 49.51 14.48 46.60
N PHE A 12 50.47 14.60 45.67
CA PHE A 12 51.78 13.92 45.65
C PHE A 12 51.77 12.37 45.61
N HIS A 13 52.49 11.73 44.70
CA HIS A 13 53.96 11.76 44.72
C HIS A 13 54.62 11.98 43.36
N ALA A 14 55.82 12.55 43.39
CA ALA A 14 56.69 12.66 42.22
C ALA A 14 57.68 11.49 42.17
N PHE A 15 58.01 11.02 40.97
CA PHE A 15 59.08 10.06 40.72
C PHE A 15 59.99 10.60 39.61
N ARG A 16 61.31 10.50 39.78
CA ARG A 16 62.31 11.26 38.98
C ARG A 16 63.64 10.51 38.86
N ILE A 17 63.80 9.71 37.81
CA ILE A 17 65.11 9.21 37.32
C ILE A 17 65.04 9.08 35.77
N PRO A 18 66.16 8.90 35.04
CA PRO A 18 66.87 10.01 34.41
C PRO A 18 66.75 10.02 32.87
N ALA A 19 67.24 11.10 32.25
CA ALA A 19 67.45 11.14 30.81
C ALA A 19 68.68 10.31 30.41
N ALA A 20 68.54 9.51 29.35
CA ALA A 20 69.64 8.89 28.61
C ALA A 20 69.32 9.05 27.12
N ILE A 21 70.11 9.87 26.41
CA ILE A 21 69.94 10.11 24.98
C ILE A 21 70.72 9.02 24.23
N VAL A 22 70.06 8.34 23.30
CA VAL A 22 70.69 7.48 22.29
C VAL A 22 70.16 7.91 20.94
N GLU A 23 71.00 8.61 20.17
CA GLU A 23 70.67 9.00 18.80
C GLU A 23 70.75 7.78 17.88
N VAL A 24 69.67 7.51 17.14
CA VAL A 24 69.63 6.47 16.10
C VAL A 24 69.40 7.15 14.75
N PRO A 25 70.37 7.13 13.82
CA PRO A 25 70.28 7.88 12.57
C PRO A 25 69.34 7.19 11.57
N VAL A 26 68.07 7.58 11.58
CA VAL A 26 67.10 7.15 10.56
C VAL A 26 67.35 7.96 9.28
N LYS A 27 67.67 7.25 8.18
CA LYS A 27 67.84 7.88 6.86
C LYS A 27 66.51 8.41 6.34
N PHE A 28 66.44 9.70 6.03
CA PHE A 28 65.41 10.23 5.14
C PHE A 28 65.48 9.54 3.77
N ARG A 29 64.34 9.03 3.31
CA ARG A 29 63.98 9.01 1.89
C ARG A 29 63.02 10.17 1.65
N PRO A 30 63.03 10.83 0.48
CA PRO A 30 61.87 11.61 0.07
C PRO A 30 60.70 10.65 -0.15
N GLU A 31 59.53 10.98 0.39
CA GLU A 31 58.28 10.33 0.00
C GLU A 31 57.78 11.00 -1.29
N GLU A 32 57.45 10.19 -2.29
CA GLU A 32 56.85 10.69 -3.53
C GLU A 32 55.37 11.06 -3.29
N GLU A 33 54.97 12.12 -3.98
CA GLU A 33 53.69 12.81 -3.92
C GLU A 33 52.48 11.88 -4.11
N LEU A 34 51.86 11.47 -3.00
CA LEU A 34 50.52 10.88 -2.98
C LEU A 34 49.51 11.92 -2.48
N ALA A 35 48.90 12.62 -3.44
CA ALA A 35 47.71 13.42 -3.18
C ALA A 35 46.59 12.54 -2.60
N PRO A 36 45.74 13.06 -1.69
CA PRO A 36 44.67 12.26 -1.12
C PRO A 36 43.65 11.90 -2.20
N GLU A 37 43.69 10.66 -2.67
CA GLU A 37 42.65 10.07 -3.50
C GLU A 37 41.35 10.09 -2.69
N VAL A 38 40.48 11.06 -3.01
CA VAL A 38 39.17 11.20 -2.37
C VAL A 38 38.36 9.98 -2.78
N ALA A 39 38.34 8.97 -1.89
CA ALA A 39 37.72 7.69 -2.12
C ALA A 39 36.24 7.89 -2.46
N ALA A 40 35.94 7.92 -3.76
CA ALA A 40 34.59 8.03 -4.25
C ALA A 40 33.80 6.86 -3.65
N CYS A 41 32.77 7.18 -2.87
CA CYS A 41 31.89 6.17 -2.30
C CYS A 41 31.08 5.60 -3.46
N HIS A 42 31.61 4.55 -4.09
CA HIS A 42 30.99 3.80 -5.17
C HIS A 42 29.83 2.98 -4.59
N THR A 43 28.78 3.69 -4.19
CA THR A 43 27.47 3.15 -3.89
C THR A 43 26.99 2.40 -5.13
N ARG A 44 27.02 1.07 -5.05
CA ARG A 44 26.57 0.22 -6.15
C ARG A 44 25.11 0.57 -6.45
N PRO A 45 24.69 0.59 -7.72
CA PRO A 45 23.28 0.76 -8.05
C PRO A 45 22.47 -0.34 -7.34
N MET A 46 21.46 0.09 -6.59
CA MET A 46 20.50 -0.79 -5.93
C MET A 46 19.40 -1.11 -6.92
N ARG A 47 19.11 -2.40 -7.08
CA ARG A 47 18.01 -2.88 -7.91
C ARG A 47 16.75 -3.08 -7.07
N VAL A 48 15.61 -2.69 -7.60
CA VAL A 48 14.27 -2.95 -7.03
C VAL A 48 13.31 -3.46 -8.11
N ARG A 49 12.22 -4.12 -7.71
CA ARG A 49 11.10 -4.50 -8.59
C ARG A 49 10.00 -3.45 -8.48
N VAL A 50 9.74 -2.71 -9.54
CA VAL A 50 8.67 -1.71 -9.56
C VAL A 50 7.40 -2.31 -10.12
N LEU A 51 6.26 -2.09 -9.43
CA LEU A 51 4.93 -2.48 -9.90
C LEU A 51 4.06 -1.25 -10.22
N LEU A 52 3.36 -1.31 -11.35
CA LEU A 52 2.53 -0.22 -11.88
C LEU A 52 1.09 -0.71 -12.14
N PHE A 53 0.11 0.08 -11.72
CA PHE A 53 -1.31 -0.31 -11.71
C PHE A 53 -2.23 0.72 -12.38
N GLY A 54 -3.40 0.27 -12.85
CA GLY A 54 -4.43 1.14 -13.43
C GLY A 54 -3.86 2.11 -14.50
N PRO A 55 -4.08 3.43 -14.37
CA PRO A 55 -3.54 4.43 -15.30
C PRO A 55 -2.02 4.34 -15.55
N LEU A 56 -1.22 3.93 -14.56
CA LEU A 56 0.25 3.91 -14.72
C LEU A 56 0.69 2.81 -15.68
N ALA A 57 0.08 1.63 -15.60
CA ALA A 57 0.33 0.53 -16.52
C ALA A 57 -0.06 0.90 -17.97
N GLU A 58 -1.10 1.72 -18.14
CA GLU A 58 -1.50 2.26 -19.45
C GLU A 58 -0.59 3.40 -19.94
N ILE A 59 -0.03 4.21 -19.04
CA ILE A 59 0.91 5.30 -19.37
C ILE A 59 2.27 4.77 -19.82
N TYR A 60 2.85 3.82 -19.08
CA TYR A 60 4.22 3.31 -19.31
C TYR A 60 4.26 2.01 -20.13
N GLY A 61 3.12 1.35 -20.36
CA GLY A 61 3.02 0.13 -21.16
C GLY A 61 3.52 -1.15 -20.48
N VAL A 62 3.93 -1.06 -19.21
CA VAL A 62 4.43 -2.18 -18.38
C VAL A 62 3.71 -2.20 -17.03
N ARG A 63 3.50 -3.40 -16.49
CA ARG A 63 2.94 -3.61 -15.13
C ARG A 63 4.00 -3.93 -14.07
N GLU A 64 5.15 -4.39 -14.53
CA GLU A 64 6.32 -4.73 -13.73
C GLU A 64 7.57 -4.40 -14.55
N GLU A 65 8.54 -3.71 -13.96
CA GLU A 65 9.91 -3.64 -14.50
C GLU A 65 10.93 -3.60 -13.36
N SER A 66 12.20 -3.86 -13.66
CA SER A 66 13.27 -3.74 -12.67
C SER A 66 14.01 -2.41 -12.86
N LEU A 67 14.15 -1.66 -11.77
CA LEU A 67 14.74 -0.33 -11.75
C LEU A 67 16.05 -0.37 -10.96
N GLU A 68 17.09 0.26 -11.52
CA GLU A 68 18.38 0.47 -10.84
C GLU A 68 18.53 1.93 -10.42
N LEU A 69 18.73 2.17 -9.12
CA LEU A 69 18.87 3.49 -8.52
C LEU A 69 20.25 3.65 -7.86
N PRO A 70 20.91 4.81 -7.99
CA PRO A 70 22.21 5.06 -7.37
C PRO A 70 22.11 5.29 -5.86
N GLY A 71 23.23 5.20 -5.14
CA GLY A 71 23.32 5.72 -3.78
C GLY A 71 22.76 4.81 -2.69
N SER A 72 21.82 5.33 -1.92
CA SER A 72 21.08 4.61 -0.89
C SER A 72 19.62 5.09 -1.00
N PRO A 73 18.90 4.61 -2.03
CA PRO A 73 17.68 5.24 -2.49
C PRO A 73 16.54 5.09 -1.49
N ARG A 74 15.56 5.97 -1.64
CA ARG A 74 14.32 6.01 -0.90
C ARG A 74 13.15 5.74 -1.84
N ALA A 75 11.96 5.51 -1.29
CA ALA A 75 10.75 5.31 -2.08
C ALA A 75 10.51 6.48 -3.07
N GLU A 76 10.87 7.70 -2.69
CA GLU A 76 10.77 8.89 -3.55
C GLU A 76 11.68 8.87 -4.80
N ASP A 77 12.86 8.24 -4.74
CA ASP A 77 13.76 8.16 -5.90
C ASP A 77 13.14 7.31 -7.03
N VAL A 78 12.30 6.33 -6.68
CA VAL A 78 11.49 5.58 -7.65
C VAL A 78 10.46 6.50 -8.30
N TYR A 79 9.71 7.27 -7.51
CA TYR A 79 8.70 8.19 -8.03
C TYR A 79 9.30 9.24 -8.99
N GLN A 80 10.41 9.87 -8.60
CA GLN A 80 11.08 10.89 -9.43
C GLN A 80 11.60 10.31 -10.75
N HIS A 81 12.05 9.04 -10.79
CA HIS A 81 12.42 8.37 -12.05
C HIS A 81 11.25 8.31 -13.03
N TYR A 82 10.06 7.88 -12.59
CA TYR A 82 8.87 7.83 -13.45
C TYR A 82 8.37 9.22 -13.85
N ARG A 83 8.44 10.20 -12.95
CA ARG A 83 8.06 11.60 -13.20
C ARG A 83 8.93 12.25 -14.28
N GLN A 84 10.23 11.95 -14.30
CA GLN A 84 11.16 12.39 -15.34
C GLN A 84 10.92 11.68 -16.68
N ARG A 85 10.47 10.42 -16.63
CA ARG A 85 10.23 9.56 -17.81
C ARG A 85 8.92 9.86 -18.53
N ASP A 86 7.89 10.34 -17.84
CA ASP A 86 6.66 10.85 -18.45
C ASP A 86 5.98 11.95 -17.60
N SER A 87 5.86 13.15 -18.16
CA SER A 87 5.26 14.31 -17.48
C SER A 87 3.75 14.21 -17.27
N ARG A 88 3.06 13.23 -17.89
CA ARG A 88 1.65 12.91 -17.58
C ARG A 88 1.48 12.42 -16.14
N LEU A 89 2.52 11.86 -15.52
CA LEU A 89 2.50 11.51 -14.10
C LEU A 89 2.27 12.74 -13.21
N GLY A 90 2.68 13.93 -13.65
CA GLY A 90 2.43 15.18 -12.96
C GLY A 90 0.95 15.57 -12.85
N GLN A 91 0.08 14.96 -13.65
CA GLN A 91 -1.37 15.13 -13.55
C GLN A 91 -1.99 14.19 -12.49
N LEU A 92 -1.26 13.15 -12.07
CA LEU A 92 -1.65 12.19 -11.04
C LEU A 92 -0.99 12.48 -9.68
N GLU A 93 -0.07 13.47 -9.61
CA GLU A 93 0.71 13.84 -8.43
C GLU A 93 -0.11 13.82 -7.13
N LYS A 94 -1.18 14.61 -7.06
CA LYS A 94 -1.95 14.84 -5.81
C LYS A 94 -2.62 13.60 -5.21
N SER A 95 -2.60 12.46 -5.90
CA SER A 95 -3.33 11.25 -5.50
C SER A 95 -2.51 9.96 -5.56
N LEU A 96 -1.19 10.05 -5.76
CA LEU A 96 -0.30 8.89 -5.87
C LEU A 96 0.28 8.51 -4.51
N HIS A 97 0.20 7.23 -4.14
CA HIS A 97 0.90 6.66 -2.98
C HIS A 97 2.03 5.73 -3.41
N LEU A 98 2.99 5.53 -2.51
CA LEU A 98 4.05 4.51 -2.64
C LEU A 98 3.82 3.40 -1.62
N ALA A 99 4.00 2.15 -2.04
CA ALA A 99 4.06 1.02 -1.11
C ALA A 99 5.34 0.21 -1.33
N VAL A 100 6.02 -0.15 -0.25
CA VAL A 100 7.22 -0.99 -0.23
C VAL A 100 6.86 -2.30 0.45
N ASN A 101 7.07 -3.41 -0.25
CA ASN A 101 6.73 -4.77 0.21
C ASN A 101 5.31 -4.86 0.79
N GLN A 102 4.32 -4.40 0.00
CA GLN A 102 2.88 -4.35 0.32
C GLN A 102 2.46 -3.36 1.44
N VAL A 103 3.40 -2.64 2.08
CA VAL A 103 3.11 -1.63 3.11
C VAL A 103 3.16 -0.23 2.49
N VAL A 104 2.13 0.59 2.68
CA VAL A 104 2.15 2.02 2.25
C VAL A 104 3.19 2.79 3.07
N VAL A 105 4.04 3.56 2.40
CA VAL A 105 5.15 4.30 3.00
C VAL A 105 5.19 5.76 2.56
N GLY A 106 5.82 6.60 3.38
CA GLY A 106 6.16 7.99 3.00
C GLY A 106 7.43 8.08 2.15
N PRO A 107 7.75 9.29 1.63
CA PRO A 107 8.86 9.52 0.68
C PRO A 107 10.19 9.01 1.20
N ASN A 108 10.42 9.29 2.48
CA ASN A 108 11.70 9.12 3.13
C ASN A 108 12.04 7.68 3.53
N HIS A 109 11.17 6.70 3.23
CA HIS A 109 11.40 5.30 3.52
C HIS A 109 12.62 4.78 2.72
N PRO A 110 13.67 4.25 3.39
CA PRO A 110 14.83 3.71 2.70
C PRO A 110 14.50 2.38 2.01
N LEU A 111 15.04 2.15 0.83
CA LEU A 111 14.87 0.90 0.09
C LEU A 111 16.01 -0.08 0.38
N ALA A 112 15.71 -1.36 0.22
CA ALA A 112 16.67 -2.46 0.23
C ALA A 112 16.75 -3.12 -1.17
N PRO A 113 17.85 -3.86 -1.47
CA PRO A 113 17.98 -4.57 -2.74
C PRO A 113 16.87 -5.62 -2.92
N GLU A 114 16.30 -5.67 -4.13
CA GLU A 114 15.21 -6.55 -4.55
C GLU A 114 13.84 -6.27 -3.87
N ASP A 115 13.67 -5.12 -3.20
CA ASP A 115 12.37 -4.66 -2.69
C ASP A 115 11.30 -4.56 -3.79
N GLU A 116 10.06 -4.87 -3.44
CA GLU A 116 8.89 -4.56 -4.26
C GLU A 116 8.41 -3.13 -3.97
N VAL A 117 8.43 -2.25 -4.97
CA VAL A 117 7.94 -0.87 -4.87
C VAL A 117 6.75 -0.67 -5.80
N ALA A 118 5.55 -0.53 -5.24
CA ALA A 118 4.33 -0.26 -6.00
C ALA A 118 4.02 1.24 -6.05
N LEU A 119 3.81 1.77 -7.25
CA LEU A 119 3.20 3.09 -7.44
C LEU A 119 1.68 2.90 -7.51
N LEU A 120 0.96 3.47 -6.55
CA LEU A 120 -0.46 3.24 -6.32
C LEU A 120 -1.30 4.51 -6.58
N PRO A 121 -1.98 4.65 -7.74
CA PRO A 121 -3.04 5.65 -7.92
C PRO A 121 -4.24 5.37 -6.97
N PRO A 122 -5.21 6.30 -6.73
CA PRO A 122 -6.20 6.19 -5.64
C PRO A 122 -7.26 5.06 -5.80
N VAL A 123 -7.67 4.31 -4.74
CA VAL A 123 -7.65 2.81 -4.68
C VAL A 123 -8.98 2.04 -4.17
N CYS A 124 -9.27 0.69 -4.46
CA CYS A 124 -10.35 -0.31 -3.98
C CYS A 124 -10.26 -2.01 -3.88
N GLY A 125 -9.17 -2.90 -3.90
CA GLY A 125 -8.99 -4.44 -4.08
C GLY A 125 -7.64 -5.26 -3.66
N GLY A 126 -7.52 -6.62 -3.89
CA GLY A 126 -7.21 -7.96 -3.13
C GLY A 126 -6.12 -8.27 -2.00
N SER A 127 -5.44 -9.40 -1.58
CA SER A 127 -5.19 -10.87 -1.88
C SER A 127 -5.13 -11.81 -0.61
N ASP A 128 -4.49 -12.99 -0.70
CA ASP A 128 -4.00 -13.82 0.42
C ASP A 128 -5.10 -14.33 1.35
N ALA A 129 -5.93 -15.20 0.79
CA ALA A 129 -7.08 -15.87 1.39
C ALA A 129 -6.75 -16.72 2.64
N ILE A 130 -6.49 -16.06 3.77
CA ILE A 130 -6.62 -16.67 5.09
C ILE A 130 -8.11 -16.80 5.42
N ALA A 131 -8.55 -18.01 5.76
CA ALA A 131 -9.93 -18.29 6.12
C ALA A 131 -10.25 -17.72 7.52
N ILE A 132 -11.00 -16.61 7.55
CA ILE A 132 -11.76 -16.21 8.73
C ILE A 132 -12.83 -17.28 9.02
N SER A 133 -13.20 -17.48 10.28
CA SER A 133 -14.04 -18.60 10.72
C SER A 133 -15.31 -18.79 9.86
N PRO A 134 -15.64 -20.03 9.46
CA PRO A 134 -16.83 -20.29 8.65
C PRO A 134 -18.12 -19.74 9.30
N PRO A 135 -19.05 -19.15 8.51
CA PRO A 135 -19.13 -19.20 7.05
C PRO A 135 -18.74 -17.87 6.36
N ASP A 136 -17.56 -17.32 6.67
CA ASP A 136 -17.07 -16.10 6.01
C ASP A 136 -16.48 -16.37 4.60
N ILE A 137 -16.76 -15.48 3.66
CA ILE A 137 -16.21 -15.48 2.29
C ILE A 137 -15.79 -14.04 1.91
N ILE A 138 -14.50 -13.80 1.70
CA ILE A 138 -13.95 -12.49 1.33
C ILE A 138 -12.96 -12.70 0.18
N ASP A 139 -13.32 -12.31 -1.05
CA ASP A 139 -12.54 -12.65 -2.26
C ASP A 139 -12.76 -11.67 -3.44
N LEU A 140 -11.83 -11.69 -4.41
CA LEU A 140 -11.91 -10.94 -5.67
C LEU A 140 -11.90 -11.86 -6.89
N LEU A 141 -13.01 -11.88 -7.60
CA LEU A 141 -13.29 -12.85 -8.66
C LEU A 141 -13.09 -12.27 -10.06
N ASP A 142 -12.53 -13.04 -10.98
CA ASP A 142 -12.48 -12.69 -12.41
C ASP A 142 -13.74 -13.11 -13.19
N GLY A 143 -14.60 -13.94 -12.58
CA GLY A 143 -15.84 -14.45 -13.18
C GLY A 143 -17.13 -13.81 -12.65
N PRO A 144 -18.28 -14.07 -13.30
CA PRO A 144 -19.59 -13.57 -12.85
C PRO A 144 -19.96 -14.00 -11.42
N LEU A 145 -20.49 -13.05 -10.64
CA LEU A 145 -20.86 -13.26 -9.23
C LEU A 145 -22.14 -14.10 -9.07
N GLU A 146 -22.98 -14.10 -10.10
CA GLU A 146 -24.22 -14.86 -10.24
C GLU A 146 -23.96 -16.39 -10.28
N ALA A 147 -22.78 -16.80 -10.76
CA ALA A 147 -22.36 -18.20 -10.74
C ALA A 147 -21.78 -18.63 -9.38
N HIS A 148 -21.40 -17.68 -8.52
CA HIS A 148 -20.67 -17.98 -7.29
C HIS A 148 -21.63 -18.43 -6.15
N PRO A 149 -21.42 -19.61 -5.52
CA PRO A 149 -22.38 -20.19 -4.57
C PRO A 149 -22.37 -19.57 -3.16
N TRP A 150 -22.02 -18.29 -3.00
CA TRP A 150 -21.90 -17.60 -1.70
C TRP A 150 -23.19 -17.69 -0.87
N ARG A 151 -24.35 -17.50 -1.49
CA ARG A 151 -25.65 -17.55 -0.80
C ARG A 151 -25.98 -18.94 -0.24
N LYS A 152 -25.38 -20.02 -0.76
CA LYS A 152 -25.54 -21.38 -0.21
C LYS A 152 -24.67 -21.59 1.03
N HIS A 153 -23.51 -20.92 1.13
CA HIS A 153 -22.63 -20.97 2.29
C HIS A 153 -23.19 -20.12 3.46
N LEU A 154 -23.77 -18.96 3.17
CA LEU A 154 -24.36 -18.06 4.17
C LEU A 154 -25.75 -18.52 4.67
N VAL A 155 -26.25 -19.69 4.26
CA VAL A 155 -27.53 -20.26 4.74
C VAL A 155 -27.25 -21.50 5.59
N ASN A 156 -26.98 -21.29 6.88
CA ASN A 156 -26.79 -22.39 7.82
C ASN A 156 -28.11 -23.13 8.14
N LYS A 157 -28.22 -24.39 7.70
CA LYS A 157 -29.35 -25.27 8.00
C LYS A 157 -29.51 -25.62 9.49
N ALA A 158 -28.50 -25.40 10.33
CA ALA A 158 -28.60 -25.57 11.77
C ALA A 158 -29.33 -24.43 12.50
N GLY A 159 -29.78 -23.38 11.80
CA GLY A 159 -30.64 -22.33 12.39
C GLY A 159 -29.94 -21.39 13.37
N SER A 160 -28.61 -21.27 13.31
CA SER A 160 -27.80 -20.47 14.24
C SER A 160 -27.99 -18.94 14.15
N TYR A 161 -28.81 -18.45 13.22
CA TYR A 161 -29.09 -17.04 12.99
C TYR A 161 -30.43 -16.86 12.27
N GLY A 162 -31.14 -15.76 12.59
CA GLY A 162 -32.52 -15.51 12.14
C GLY A 162 -32.65 -14.52 10.98
N ALA A 163 -31.57 -13.82 10.59
CA ALA A 163 -31.60 -12.84 9.52
C ALA A 163 -30.37 -12.92 8.62
N ILE A 164 -30.59 -12.72 7.32
CA ILE A 164 -29.54 -12.41 6.34
C ILE A 164 -29.93 -11.09 5.67
N SER A 165 -28.98 -10.17 5.53
CA SER A 165 -29.13 -8.98 4.68
C SER A 165 -28.06 -9.02 3.60
N THR A 166 -28.42 -8.60 2.39
CA THR A 166 -27.58 -8.63 1.19
C THR A 166 -27.73 -7.31 0.44
N PHE A 167 -26.60 -6.78 -0.03
CA PHE A 167 -26.51 -5.75 -1.06
C PHE A 167 -25.81 -6.36 -2.28
N GLU A 168 -26.37 -6.12 -3.46
CA GLU A 168 -25.78 -6.47 -4.76
C GLU A 168 -25.65 -5.18 -5.58
N GLY A 169 -24.43 -4.86 -5.99
CA GLY A 169 -24.14 -3.71 -6.84
C GLY A 169 -24.09 -4.14 -8.30
N LEU A 170 -25.01 -3.64 -9.11
CA LEU A 170 -25.08 -3.91 -10.55
C LEU A 170 -24.47 -2.74 -11.33
N VAL A 171 -23.85 -3.04 -12.47
CA VAL A 171 -23.42 -2.00 -13.42
C VAL A 171 -24.64 -1.37 -14.08
N ARG A 172 -24.80 -0.05 -13.94
CA ARG A 172 -25.90 0.71 -14.55
C ARG A 172 -25.54 1.15 -15.97
N LYS A 173 -26.56 1.33 -16.81
CA LYS A 173 -26.46 2.12 -18.04
C LYS A 173 -26.66 3.57 -17.66
N GLU A 174 -25.58 4.34 -17.67
CA GLU A 174 -25.55 5.78 -17.41
C GLU A 174 -25.09 6.48 -18.71
N ASP A 175 -25.48 7.75 -18.90
CA ASP A 175 -25.46 8.50 -20.17
C ASP A 175 -26.54 8.02 -21.17
N ASP A 176 -27.46 8.94 -21.58
CA ASP A 176 -28.52 8.66 -22.56
C ASP A 176 -28.04 8.76 -24.03
N ALA A 177 -26.90 9.43 -24.27
CA ALA A 177 -26.38 9.71 -25.60
C ALA A 177 -25.26 8.75 -26.02
N ASP A 178 -24.42 8.32 -25.08
CA ASP A 178 -23.38 7.30 -25.28
C ASP A 178 -23.31 6.37 -24.05
N PRO A 179 -24.28 5.44 -23.90
CA PRO A 179 -24.49 4.70 -22.66
C PRO A 179 -23.30 3.82 -22.29
N VAL A 180 -23.01 3.76 -20.98
CA VAL A 180 -22.06 2.82 -20.40
C VAL A 180 -22.47 1.38 -20.75
N VAL A 181 -21.62 0.69 -21.50
CA VAL A 181 -21.80 -0.72 -21.90
C VAL A 181 -21.14 -1.68 -20.92
N ALA A 182 -20.09 -1.23 -20.22
CA ALA A 182 -19.40 -2.00 -19.18
C ALA A 182 -18.61 -1.09 -18.22
N LEU A 183 -18.30 -1.63 -17.04
CA LEU A 183 -17.20 -1.15 -16.19
C LEU A 183 -16.06 -2.16 -16.25
N ALA A 184 -14.82 -1.69 -16.37
CA ALA A 184 -13.65 -2.52 -16.08
C ALA A 184 -13.08 -2.16 -14.70
N PHE A 185 -12.81 -3.19 -13.88
CA PHE A 185 -12.24 -3.04 -12.55
C PHE A 185 -10.85 -3.67 -12.49
N ASP A 186 -9.84 -2.91 -12.07
CA ASP A 186 -8.45 -3.37 -11.86
C ASP A 186 -8.07 -3.20 -10.39
N ALA A 187 -7.09 -3.97 -9.87
CA ALA A 187 -6.74 -4.04 -8.45
C ALA A 187 -5.22 -4.12 -8.20
N TYR A 188 -4.68 -3.43 -7.18
CA TYR A 188 -3.44 -3.90 -6.56
C TYR A 188 -3.83 -5.12 -5.74
N ARG A 189 -3.84 -6.28 -6.42
CA ARG A 189 -4.55 -7.44 -5.93
C ARG A 189 -4.05 -7.97 -4.59
N PRO A 190 -2.98 -7.47 -3.92
CA PRO A 190 -2.67 -7.67 -2.48
C PRO A 190 -3.22 -6.77 -1.34
N MET A 191 -3.85 -5.61 -1.54
CA MET A 191 -4.10 -4.66 -0.41
C MET A 191 -5.55 -4.55 0.19
N ALA A 192 -6.62 -5.01 -0.47
CA ALA A 192 -8.03 -5.07 0.00
C ALA A 192 -8.58 -6.35 0.57
N LEU A 193 -8.23 -7.56 0.16
CA LEU A 193 -8.64 -8.69 0.97
C LEU A 193 -8.02 -8.47 2.37
N GLY A 194 -6.89 -7.75 2.48
CA GLY A 194 -6.53 -6.96 3.67
C GLY A 194 -7.63 -5.98 4.16
N ALA A 195 -7.92 -4.89 3.44
CA ALA A 195 -8.89 -3.87 3.89
C ALA A 195 -10.34 -4.38 4.13
N LEU A 196 -10.94 -5.14 3.21
CA LEU A 196 -12.19 -5.91 3.34
C LEU A 196 -12.19 -6.83 4.57
N ARG A 197 -11.08 -7.52 4.90
CA ARG A 197 -10.99 -8.23 6.19
C ARG A 197 -11.04 -7.25 7.36
N ALA A 198 -10.29 -6.15 7.32
CA ALA A 198 -10.35 -5.13 8.37
C ALA A 198 -11.77 -4.52 8.52
N VAL A 199 -12.51 -4.35 7.42
CA VAL A 199 -13.92 -3.91 7.38
C VAL A 199 -14.85 -5.01 7.93
N ALA A 200 -14.65 -6.27 7.57
CA ALA A 200 -15.41 -7.41 8.08
C ALA A 200 -15.18 -7.61 9.59
N GLU A 201 -13.94 -7.51 10.05
CA GLU A 201 -13.59 -7.52 11.48
C GLU A 201 -14.20 -6.32 12.21
N GLU A 202 -14.16 -5.12 11.64
CA GLU A 202 -14.78 -3.93 12.23
C GLU A 202 -16.29 -4.08 12.34
N ALA A 203 -16.93 -4.71 11.35
CA ALA A 203 -18.33 -5.10 11.44
C ALA A 203 -18.57 -6.14 12.55
N ARG A 204 -17.69 -7.15 12.68
CA ARG A 204 -17.74 -8.16 13.75
C ARG A 204 -17.47 -7.57 15.15
N ARG A 205 -16.72 -6.46 15.26
CA ARG A 205 -16.53 -5.69 16.50
C ARG A 205 -17.75 -4.85 16.87
N ARG A 206 -18.60 -4.47 15.90
CA ARG A 206 -19.78 -3.61 16.09
C ARG A 206 -21.11 -4.36 16.23
N TRP A 207 -21.24 -5.53 15.61
CA TRP A 207 -22.49 -6.30 15.57
C TRP A 207 -22.25 -7.81 15.80
N PRO A 208 -23.22 -8.54 16.39
CA PRO A 208 -23.14 -9.98 16.60
C PRO A 208 -23.38 -10.73 15.28
N ILE A 209 -22.40 -10.65 14.37
CA ILE A 209 -22.44 -11.28 13.04
C ILE A 209 -21.96 -12.73 13.15
N GLN A 210 -22.72 -13.67 12.60
CA GLN A 210 -22.32 -15.08 12.52
C GLN A 210 -21.57 -15.37 11.21
N GLY A 211 -21.91 -14.72 10.10
CA GLY A 211 -21.24 -14.91 8.80
C GLY A 211 -21.22 -13.65 7.92
N ILE A 212 -20.18 -13.49 7.11
CA ILE A 212 -19.94 -12.36 6.20
C ILE A 212 -19.63 -12.86 4.78
N VAL A 213 -20.21 -12.22 3.77
CA VAL A 213 -19.76 -12.31 2.38
C VAL A 213 -19.35 -10.92 1.92
N MET A 214 -18.15 -10.78 1.35
CA MET A 214 -17.68 -9.58 0.66
C MET A 214 -16.95 -10.02 -0.61
N LEU A 215 -17.63 -9.91 -1.76
CA LEU A 215 -17.11 -10.32 -3.06
C LEU A 215 -17.15 -9.14 -4.02
N HIS A 216 -16.06 -8.91 -4.76
CA HIS A 216 -16.04 -7.94 -5.84
C HIS A 216 -15.44 -8.56 -7.10
N ARG A 217 -16.03 -8.28 -8.26
CA ARG A 217 -15.57 -8.76 -9.55
C ARG A 217 -14.51 -7.84 -10.14
N LEU A 218 -13.54 -8.43 -10.82
CA LEU A 218 -12.46 -7.76 -11.54
C LEU A 218 -12.58 -8.00 -13.05
N GLY A 219 -11.78 -7.27 -13.83
CA GLY A 219 -11.90 -7.23 -15.28
C GLY A 219 -13.20 -6.55 -15.71
N THR A 220 -13.68 -6.89 -16.91
CA THR A 220 -14.84 -6.24 -17.53
C THR A 220 -16.16 -6.85 -17.04
N VAL A 221 -17.05 -5.98 -16.57
CA VAL A 221 -18.41 -6.28 -16.11
C VAL A 221 -19.42 -5.53 -16.99
N PRO A 222 -20.15 -6.22 -17.87
CA PRO A 222 -21.22 -5.64 -18.69
C PRO A 222 -22.33 -4.95 -17.91
N ALA A 223 -22.96 -3.95 -18.53
CA ALA A 223 -24.07 -3.21 -17.94
C ALA A 223 -25.32 -4.09 -17.75
N GLY A 224 -25.72 -4.25 -16.49
CA GLY A 224 -26.76 -5.17 -16.02
C GLY A 224 -26.24 -6.33 -15.16
N GLU A 225 -24.94 -6.63 -15.18
CA GLU A 225 -24.33 -7.69 -14.35
C GLU A 225 -23.89 -7.17 -12.98
N VAL A 226 -23.80 -8.07 -11.99
CA VAL A 226 -23.33 -7.77 -10.63
C VAL A 226 -21.81 -7.61 -10.62
N CYS A 227 -21.33 -6.48 -10.10
CA CYS A 227 -19.91 -6.21 -9.88
C CYS A 227 -19.47 -6.37 -8.41
N VAL A 228 -20.38 -6.28 -7.44
CA VAL A 228 -20.06 -6.43 -6.00
C VAL A 228 -21.22 -7.03 -5.22
N VAL A 229 -20.92 -7.89 -4.24
CA VAL A 229 -21.88 -8.42 -3.27
C VAL A 229 -21.32 -8.21 -1.86
N THR A 230 -22.12 -7.64 -0.97
CA THR A 230 -21.87 -7.72 0.48
C THR A 230 -23.09 -8.33 1.17
N ALA A 231 -22.90 -9.32 2.02
CA ALA A 231 -23.98 -9.91 2.82
C ALA A 231 -23.52 -10.26 4.22
N VAL A 232 -24.46 -10.27 5.17
CA VAL A 232 -24.23 -10.60 6.58
C VAL A 232 -25.33 -11.50 7.11
N ALA A 233 -24.98 -12.45 7.95
CA ALA A 233 -25.88 -13.26 8.75
C ALA A 233 -25.81 -12.82 10.22
N THR A 234 -26.96 -12.50 10.82
CA THR A 234 -27.08 -12.04 12.22
C THR A 234 -28.27 -12.70 12.93
N GLY A 235 -28.32 -12.63 14.26
CA GLY A 235 -29.47 -13.07 15.04
C GLY A 235 -30.76 -12.37 14.61
N HIS A 236 -30.72 -11.05 14.45
CA HIS A 236 -31.89 -10.21 14.18
C HIS A 236 -31.69 -9.24 13.01
N ARG A 237 -32.77 -8.99 12.26
CA ARG A 237 -32.78 -8.12 11.05
C ARG A 237 -32.19 -6.71 11.24
N GLY A 238 -32.27 -6.14 12.44
CA GLY A 238 -31.74 -4.80 12.72
C GLY A 238 -30.22 -4.75 12.64
N GLU A 239 -29.56 -5.77 13.20
CA GLU A 239 -28.12 -5.98 13.11
C GLU A 239 -27.73 -6.25 11.65
N ALA A 240 -28.52 -7.08 10.94
CA ALA A 240 -28.26 -7.44 9.55
C ALA A 240 -28.24 -6.21 8.62
N PHE A 241 -29.27 -5.35 8.68
CA PHE A 241 -29.31 -4.15 7.84
C PHE A 241 -28.19 -3.16 8.19
N ALA A 242 -27.90 -2.94 9.47
CA ALA A 242 -26.86 -2.02 9.91
C ALA A 242 -25.45 -2.49 9.46
N ALA A 243 -25.12 -3.75 9.70
CA ALA A 243 -23.86 -4.33 9.30
C ALA A 243 -23.72 -4.43 7.77
N CYS A 244 -24.76 -4.86 7.03
CA CYS A 244 -24.71 -4.94 5.57
C CYS A 244 -24.44 -3.57 4.92
N LYS A 245 -25.13 -2.51 5.42
CA LYS A 245 -24.88 -1.15 4.93
C LYS A 245 -23.46 -0.69 5.26
N PHE A 246 -22.99 -0.94 6.49
CA PHE A 246 -21.61 -0.60 6.89
C PHE A 246 -20.55 -1.29 6.01
N LEU A 247 -20.73 -2.56 5.67
CA LEU A 247 -19.82 -3.29 4.79
C LEU A 247 -19.69 -2.61 3.42
N ILE A 248 -20.80 -2.28 2.75
CA ILE A 248 -20.74 -1.65 1.41
C ILE A 248 -20.30 -0.18 1.44
N ASP A 249 -20.73 0.59 2.44
CA ASP A 249 -20.30 1.98 2.62
C ASP A 249 -18.77 2.05 2.80
N THR A 250 -18.23 1.21 3.69
CA THR A 250 -16.81 1.23 4.04
C THR A 250 -15.96 0.59 2.93
N LEU A 251 -16.45 -0.47 2.28
CA LEU A 251 -15.81 -1.05 1.08
C LEU A 251 -15.55 0.02 0.02
N LYS A 252 -16.53 0.87 -0.26
CA LYS A 252 -16.40 1.93 -1.26
C LYS A 252 -15.49 3.09 -0.84
N ALA A 253 -15.01 3.11 0.40
CA ALA A 253 -14.26 4.25 0.97
C ALA A 253 -12.81 3.93 1.38
N THR A 254 -12.42 2.67 1.63
CA THR A 254 -11.15 2.35 2.33
C THR A 254 -10.29 1.22 1.74
N VAL A 255 -10.46 0.87 0.47
CA VAL A 255 -9.99 -0.43 -0.11
C VAL A 255 -8.98 -0.15 -1.31
N PRO A 256 -8.22 -1.07 -2.00
CA PRO A 256 -7.23 -0.75 -3.16
C PRO A 256 -7.11 -1.37 -4.70
N ILE A 257 -7.81 -1.39 -5.91
CA ILE A 257 -8.96 -1.03 -6.90
C ILE A 257 -9.13 0.34 -7.61
N TRP A 258 -9.47 0.29 -8.90
CA TRP A 258 -10.00 1.41 -9.72
C TRP A 258 -11.19 0.96 -10.59
N LYS A 259 -12.09 1.89 -10.98
CA LYS A 259 -13.10 1.65 -12.04
C LYS A 259 -12.82 2.47 -13.30
N LYS A 260 -12.97 1.83 -14.46
CA LYS A 260 -12.92 2.43 -15.80
C LYS A 260 -14.29 2.29 -16.45
N GLU A 261 -14.90 3.41 -16.82
CA GLU A 261 -16.18 3.45 -17.54
C GLU A 261 -15.94 3.29 -19.04
N ILE A 262 -16.68 2.37 -19.66
CA ILE A 262 -16.58 2.01 -21.08
C ILE A 262 -17.95 2.23 -21.73
N THR A 263 -18.00 3.07 -22.75
CA THR A 263 -19.19 3.36 -23.57
C THR A 263 -18.99 2.82 -24.99
N ALA A 264 -19.81 3.23 -25.97
CA ALA A 264 -19.57 2.88 -27.37
C ALA A 264 -18.47 3.75 -28.02
N SER A 265 -18.28 5.00 -27.55
CA SER A 265 -17.29 5.94 -28.14
C SER A 265 -16.01 6.13 -27.34
N ARG A 266 -16.03 5.94 -26.01
CA ARG A 266 -14.92 6.30 -25.10
C ARG A 266 -14.69 5.25 -24.02
N SER A 267 -13.49 5.29 -23.42
CA SER A 267 -13.27 4.71 -22.10
C SER A 267 -12.45 5.67 -21.24
N HIS A 268 -12.79 5.78 -19.95
CA HIS A 268 -12.10 6.69 -19.04
C HIS A 268 -12.06 6.13 -17.61
N TRP A 269 -10.96 6.38 -16.90
CA TRP A 269 -10.86 6.09 -15.48
C TRP A 269 -11.67 7.11 -14.69
N VAL A 270 -12.37 6.67 -13.66
CA VAL A 270 -13.14 7.56 -12.79
C VAL A 270 -12.31 7.88 -11.56
N GLU A 271 -12.34 9.15 -11.14
CA GLU A 271 -11.58 9.65 -10.01
C GLU A 271 -11.96 8.96 -8.68
N GLY A 272 -10.95 8.62 -7.88
CA GLY A 272 -11.09 7.88 -6.62
C GLY A 272 -11.01 8.78 -5.39
N VAL A 273 -11.09 8.17 -4.21
CA VAL A 273 -10.91 8.84 -2.90
C VAL A 273 -9.54 8.44 -2.32
N LEU A 274 -8.89 9.36 -1.60
CA LEU A 274 -7.63 9.09 -0.90
C LEU A 274 -7.83 8.12 0.26
N LEU A 275 -6.81 7.31 0.56
CA LEU A 275 -6.86 6.37 1.69
C LEU A 275 -6.57 7.06 3.03
N PRO A 276 -7.24 6.66 4.13
CA PRO A 276 -6.97 7.23 5.45
C PRO A 276 -5.51 7.02 5.89
N GLY A 277 -4.84 8.11 6.25
CA GLY A 277 -3.50 8.08 6.84
C GLY A 277 -2.33 7.94 5.86
N ALA A 278 -2.57 7.98 4.55
CA ALA A 278 -1.51 8.05 3.55
C ALA A 278 -0.93 9.48 3.43
N ALA A 279 0.37 9.58 3.17
CA ALA A 279 1.02 10.83 2.77
C ALA A 279 0.77 11.11 1.28
N THR A 280 0.78 12.39 0.89
CA THR A 280 0.52 12.88 -0.47
C THR A 280 1.81 13.19 -1.23
N ALA A 281 1.73 13.44 -2.54
CA ALA A 281 2.89 13.94 -3.29
C ALA A 281 3.35 15.36 -2.91
N GLU A 282 2.55 16.13 -2.14
CA GLU A 282 3.00 17.41 -1.59
C GLU A 282 3.97 17.18 -0.41
N ASP A 283 3.80 16.07 0.33
CA ASP A 283 4.74 15.59 1.33
C ASP A 283 6.00 14.94 0.69
N LEU A 284 5.90 14.44 -0.55
CA LEU A 284 7.03 13.85 -1.30
C LEU A 284 8.06 14.91 -1.78
N VAL A 285 7.59 16.12 -2.10
CA VAL A 285 8.37 17.18 -2.77
C VAL A 285 8.94 18.23 -1.78
N SER A 286 8.75 18.02 -0.47
CA SER A 286 9.10 18.96 0.62
C SER A 286 10.39 18.61 1.37
#